data_AF-A0A348YJM1-F1
#
_entry.id   AF-A0A348YJM1-F1
#
_cell.length_a   1.000
_cell.length_b   1.000
_cell.length_c   1.000
_cell.angle_alpha   90.00
_cell.angle_beta   90.00
_cell.angle_gamma   90.00
#
_symmetry.space_group_name_H-M   'P 1'
#
loop_
_entity.id
_entity.type
_entity.pdbx_description
1 polymer ?
#
loop_
_entity_poly.entity_id
_entity_poly.type
_entity_poly.pdbx_seq_one_letter_code
_entity_poly.pdbx_strand_id
1 'polypeptide(L)' 'MAFSIRLNPQEEKLARGYANLNGISLGEAFKRALFEKIEDEYDIRVADEAYKEFLNDPVTYSHEAAWKKIFKD' A
#
# COMPACT_ATOMS: atom_id res chain seq x y z
N MET A 1 -6.60 -3.28 -22.79
CA MET A 1 -5.15 -3.05 -22.99
C MET A 1 -4.42 -4.28 -22.47
N ALA A 2 -3.41 -4.79 -23.19
CA ALA A 2 -2.63 -5.95 -22.78
C ALA A 2 -1.15 -5.59 -22.79
N PHE A 3 -0.40 -6.09 -21.81
CA PHE A 3 1.05 -5.95 -21.71
C PHE A 3 1.65 -7.33 -21.45
N SER A 4 2.86 -7.54 -21.98
CA SER A 4 3.57 -8.82 -21.86
C SER A 4 4.79 -8.64 -20.98
N ILE A 5 4.92 -9.49 -19.97
CA ILE A 5 6.09 -9.54 -19.10
C ILE A 5 6.88 -10.79 -19.48
N ARG A 6 8.19 -10.64 -19.74
CA ARG A 6 9.08 -11.77 -19.95
C ARG A 6 9.55 -12.28 -18.60
N LEU A 7 9.34 -13.56 -18.34
CA LEU A 7 9.79 -14.25 -17.14
C LEU A 7 10.75 -15.37 -17.53
N ASN A 8 11.75 -15.62 -16.70
CA ASN A 8 12.50 -16.86 -16.76
C ASN A 8 11.69 -18.01 -16.13
N PRO A 9 12.08 -19.29 -16.35
CA PRO A 9 11.30 -20.43 -15.85
C PRO A 9 11.12 -20.46 -14.33
N GLN A 10 12.06 -19.92 -13.55
CA GLN A 10 11.97 -19.89 -12.08
C GLN A 10 10.99 -18.80 -11.62
N GLU A 11 11.06 -17.61 -12.20
CA GLU A 11 10.13 -16.51 -11.94
C GLU A 11 8.69 -16.92 -12.28
N GLU A 12 8.49 -17.57 -13.42
CA GLU A 12 7.17 -18.06 -13.82
C GLU A 12 6.63 -19.10 -12.83
N LYS A 13 7.47 -20.06 -12.41
CA LYS A 13 7.08 -21.07 -11.43
C LYS A 13 6.67 -20.43 -10.10
N LEU A 14 7.43 -19.45 -9.62
CA LEU A 14 7.12 -18.72 -8.38
C LEU A 14 5.80 -17.95 -8.50
N ALA A 15 5.64 -17.16 -9.56
CA ALA A 15 4.46 -16.33 -9.76
C ALA A 15 3.19 -17.19 -9.93
N ARG A 16 3.27 -18.31 -10.64
CA ARG A 16 2.17 -19.29 -10.75
C ARG A 16 1.87 -19.96 -9.41
N GLY A 17 2.90 -20.33 -8.65
CA GLY A 17 2.73 -20.89 -7.31
C GLY A 17 1.95 -19.96 -6.39
N TYR A 18 2.33 -18.69 -6.34
CA TYR A 18 1.63 -17.66 -5.58
C TYR A 18 0.16 -17.50 -6.03
N ALA A 19 -0.06 -17.39 -7.34
CA ALA A 19 -1.40 -17.22 -7.90
C ALA A 19 -2.31 -18.41 -7.57
N ASN A 20 -1.80 -19.64 -7.70
CA ASN A 20 -2.52 -20.88 -7.38
C ASN A 20 -2.86 -20.98 -5.89
N LEU A 21 -1.90 -20.67 -5.00
CA LEU A 21 -2.11 -20.69 -3.55
C LEU A 21 -3.21 -19.70 -3.11
N ASN A 22 -3.32 -18.56 -3.80
CA ASN A 22 -4.31 -17.54 -3.52
C ASN A 22 -5.60 -17.70 -4.34
N GLY A 23 -5.72 -18.73 -5.19
CA GLY A 23 -6.90 -18.97 -6.02
C GLY A 23 -7.20 -17.86 -7.03
N ILE A 24 -6.18 -17.12 -7.48
CA ILE A 24 -6.30 -16.01 -8.43
C ILE A 24 -5.55 -16.27 -9.73
N SER A 25 -5.88 -15.52 -10.78
CA SER A 25 -5.12 -15.59 -12.04
C SER A 25 -3.74 -14.96 -11.90
N LEU A 26 -2.80 -15.35 -12.76
CA LEU A 26 -1.46 -14.76 -12.79
C LEU A 26 -1.50 -13.25 -13.07
N GLY A 27 -2.39 -12.81 -13.98
CA GLY A 27 -2.58 -11.39 -14.29
C GLY A 27 -3.14 -10.60 -13.09
N GLU A 28 -4.05 -11.19 -12.32
CA GLU A 28 -4.57 -10.58 -11.10
C GLU A 28 -3.50 -10.46 -10.01
N ALA A 29 -2.65 -11.49 -9.85
CA ALA A 29 -1.52 -11.43 -8.92
C ALA A 29 -0.57 -10.28 -9.27
N PHE A 30 -0.20 -10.13 -10.54
CA PHE A 30 0.63 -9.01 -11.00
C PHE A 30 -0.06 -7.65 -10.84
N LYS A 31 -1.36 -7.58 -11.14
CA LYS A 31 -2.13 -6.34 -10.97
C LYS A 31 -2.12 -5.89 -9.51
N ARG A 32 -2.42 -6.80 -8.57
CA ARG A 32 -2.40 -6.50 -7.14
C ARG A 32 -1.02 -6.03 -6.68
N ALA A 33 0.02 -6.79 -7.01
CA ALA A 33 1.39 -6.43 -6.63
C ALA A 33 1.82 -5.05 -7.16
N LEU A 34 1.39 -4.69 -8.38
CA LEU A 34 1.66 -3.36 -8.94
C LEU A 34 0.92 -2.25 -8.17
N PHE A 35 -0.37 -2.43 -7.91
CA PHE A 35 -1.17 -1.42 -7.22
C PHE A 35 -0.80 -1.27 -5.75
N GLU A 36 -0.46 -2.36 -5.07
CA GLU A 36 0.07 -2.34 -3.70
C GLU A 36 1.35 -1.50 -3.62
N LYS A 37 2.28 -1.68 -4.57
CA LYS A 37 3.48 -0.85 -4.62
C LYS A 37 3.19 0.62 -4.90
N ILE A 38 2.22 0.91 -5.77
CA ILE A 38 1.79 2.30 -6.05
C ILE A 38 1.17 2.92 -4.79
N GLU A 39 0.36 2.16 -4.06
CA GLU A 39 -0.27 2.57 -2.79
C GLU A 39 0.78 2.88 -1.73
N ASP A 40 1.76 1.98 -1.52
CA ASP A 40 2.87 2.20 -0.59
C ASP A 40 3.63 3.51 -0.89
N GLU A 41 3.98 3.75 -2.16
CA GLU A 41 4.67 4.97 -2.58
C GLU A 41 3.81 6.22 -2.38
N TYR A 42 2.50 6.11 -2.61
CA TYR A 42 1.56 7.20 -2.39
C TYR A 42 1.39 7.51 -0.91
N ASP A 43 1.23 6.50 -0.07
CA ASP A 43 1.05 6.62 1.37
C ASP A 43 2.25 7.27 2.04
N ILE A 44 3.48 6.89 1.64
CA ILE A 44 4.72 7.52 2.11
C ILE A 44 4.69 9.03 1.79
N ARG A 45 4.31 9.39 0.57
CA ARG A 45 4.27 10.81 0.15
C ARG A 45 3.24 11.59 0.96
N VAL A 46 2.04 11.03 1.19
CA VAL A 46 0.99 11.68 1.99
C VAL A 46 1.43 11.83 3.45
N ALA A 47 2.08 10.81 4.01
CA ALA A 47 2.61 10.87 5.36
C ALA A 47 3.69 11.96 5.50
N ASP A 48 4.60 12.08 4.54
CA ASP A 48 5.63 13.13 4.50
C ASP A 48 5.02 14.54 4.41
N GLU A 49 3.97 14.71 3.59
CA GLU A 49 3.23 15.98 3.47
C GLU A 49 2.56 16.34 4.79
N ALA A 50 1.83 15.41 5.41
CA ALA A 50 1.18 15.61 6.70
C ALA A 50 2.19 15.90 7.83
N TYR A 51 3.35 15.24 7.81
CA TYR A 51 4.40 15.48 8.79
C TYR A 51 5.03 16.87 8.63
N LYS A 52 5.26 17.33 7.40
CA LYS A 52 5.72 18.71 7.14
C LYS A 52 4.72 19.76 7.61
N GLU A 53 3.42 19.53 7.39
CA GLU A 53 2.36 20.41 7.89
C GLU A 53 2.39 20.48 9.42
N PHE A 54 2.49 19.34 10.10
CA PHE A 54 2.64 19.30 11.56
C PHE A 54 3.90 20.03 12.04
N LEU A 55 5.04 19.89 11.35
CA LEU A 55 6.26 20.61 11.75
C LEU A 55 6.12 22.14 11.60
N ASN A 56 5.28 22.63 10.69
CA ASN A 56 5.01 24.06 10.53
C ASN A 56 4.09 24.61 11.62
N ASP A 57 3.11 23.82 12.10
CA ASP A 57 2.22 24.17 13.21
C ASP A 57 1.98 22.97 14.16
N PRO A 58 2.92 22.71 15.09
CA PRO A 58 2.90 21.49 15.88
C PRO A 58 1.87 21.56 17.01
N VAL A 59 0.71 20.93 16.79
CA VAL A 59 -0.31 20.74 17.82
C VAL A 59 -0.29 19.29 18.31
N THR A 60 0.01 19.08 19.59
CA THR A 60 0.00 17.76 20.22
C THR A 60 -1.14 17.65 21.24
N TYR A 61 -1.63 16.43 21.43
CA TYR A 61 -2.70 16.12 22.36
C TYR A 61 -2.22 15.03 23.32
N SER A 62 -2.65 15.11 24.59
CA SER A 62 -2.57 13.94 25.45
C SER A 62 -3.50 12.84 24.94
N HIS A 63 -3.23 11.59 25.33
CA HIS A 63 -4.06 10.45 24.95
C HIS A 63 -5.55 10.68 25.24
N GLU A 64 -5.88 11.19 26.44
CA GLU A 64 -7.27 11.52 26.81
C GLU A 64 -7.89 12.63 25.95
N ALA A 65 -7.11 13.66 25.61
CA ALA A 65 -7.60 14.77 24.79
C ALA A 65 -7.84 14.33 23.34
N ALA A 66 -6.95 13.51 22.77
CA ALA A 66 -7.11 12.91 21.45
C ALA A 66 -8.35 12.01 21.40
N TRP A 67 -8.53 11.14 22.39
CA TRP A 67 -9.69 10.25 22.48
C TRP A 67 -11.00 11.03 22.52
N LYS A 68 -11.08 12.07 23.37
CA LYS A 68 -12.25 12.95 23.45
C LYS A 68 -12.53 13.69 22.15
N LYS A 69 -11.52 14.00 21.34
CA LYS A 69 -11.66 14.76 20.09
C LYS A 69 -12.07 13.87 18.91
N ILE A 70 -11.56 12.64 18.83
CA ILE A 70 -11.77 11.73 17.69
C ILE A 70 -13.04 10.88 17.87
N PHE A 71 -13.36 10.47 19.10
CA PHE A 71 -14.36 9.41 19.35
C PHE A 71 -15.56 9.87 20.18
N LYS A 72 -15.76 11.16 20.42
CA LYS A 72 -17.00 11.67 21.02
C LYS A 72 -17.94 12.21 19.95
N ASP A 73 -18.85 11.34 19.52
CA ASP A 73 -20.27 11.66 19.45
C ASP A 73 -20.91 11.31 20.80
#